data_AF-A0A3B9AI64-F1
#
_entry.id   AF-A0A3B9AI64-F1
#
_cell.length_a   1.000
_cell.length_b   1.000
_cell.length_c   1.000
_cell.angle_alpha   90.00
_cell.angle_beta   90.00
_cell.angle_gamma   90.00
#
_symmetry.space_group_name_H-M   'P 1'
#
loop_
_entity.id
_entity.type
_entity.pdbx_description
1 polymer ?
#
loop_
_entity_poly.entity_id
_entity_poly.type
_entity_poly.pdbx_seq_one_letter_code
_entity_poly.pdbx_strand_id
1 'polypeptide(L)' 'MKKVVTIPFTFSNNTFVGSFSVNRMDYGIGSMEGMSKKVSNEIKIDLSVPVSKK' A
#
# COMPACT_ATOMS: atom_id res chain seq x y z
N MET A 1 -10.08 -12.11 0.58
CA MET A 1 -10.87 -10.89 0.29
C MET A 1 -10.08 -10.02 -0.68
N LYS A 2 -10.76 -9.29 -1.57
CA LYS A 2 -10.14 -8.32 -2.47
C LYS A 2 -10.80 -6.97 -2.22
N LYS A 3 -10.02 -5.91 -2.12
CA LYS A 3 -10.51 -4.55 -1.89
C LYS A 3 -10.00 -3.65 -3.02
N VAL A 4 -10.87 -2.77 -3.50
CA VAL A 4 -10.48 -1.74 -4.47
C VAL A 4 -9.73 -0.65 -3.71
N VAL A 5 -8.57 -0.27 -4.24
CA VAL A 5 -7.77 0.84 -3.72
C VAL A 5 -7.57 1.87 -4.83
N THR A 6 -7.77 3.14 -4.48
CA THR A 6 -7.42 4.26 -5.36
C THR A 6 -6.04 4.74 -4.97
N ILE A 7 -5.09 4.67 -5.90
CA ILE A 7 -3.71 5.05 -5.66
C ILE A 7 -3.51 6.49 -6.17
N PRO A 8 -3.16 7.46 -5.30
CA PRO A 8 -2.86 8.81 -5.73
C PRO A 8 -1.46 8.84 -6.37
N PHE A 9 -1.41 8.71 -7.69
CA PHE A 9 -0.15 8.79 -8.43
C PHE A 9 0.18 10.22 -8.84
N THR A 10 1.46 10.56 -8.72
CA THR A 10 2.07 11.72 -9.38
C THR A 10 3.04 11.20 -10.43
N PHE A 11 2.97 11.74 -11.64
CA PHE A 11 3.94 11.44 -12.68
C PHE A 11 5.01 12.52 -12.73
N SER A 12 6.28 12.11 -12.60
CA SER A 12 7.43 13.02 -12.70
C SER A 12 8.65 12.25 -13.20
N ASN A 13 9.51 12.88 -13.99
CA ASN A 13 10.77 12.31 -14.47
C ASN A 13 10.62 10.88 -15.06
N ASN A 14 9.63 10.70 -15.94
CA ASN A 14 9.30 9.40 -16.53
C ASN A 14 9.04 8.29 -15.48
N THR A 15 8.48 8.64 -14.33
CA THR A 15 8.20 7.71 -13.24
C THR A 15 6.85 8.06 -12.62
N PHE A 16 5.96 7.06 -12.49
CA PHE A 16 4.79 7.19 -11.63
C PHE A 16 5.20 6.90 -10.19
N VAL A 17 4.99 7.87 -9.30
CA VAL A 17 5.25 7.73 -7.87
C VAL A 17 3.91 7.80 -7.14
N GLY A 18 3.70 6.90 -6.19
CA GLY A 18 2.49 6.88 -5.37
C GLY A 18 2.85 6.52 -3.93
N SER A 19 2.16 7.14 -2.97
CA SER A 19 2.29 6.80 -1.55
C SER A 19 0.88 6.75 -0.95
N PHE A 20 0.54 5.62 -0.35
CA PHE A 20 -0.75 5.45 0.32
C PHE A 20 -0.65 4.40 1.43
N SER A 21 -1.64 4.41 2.30
CA SER A 21 -1.74 3.45 3.41
C SER A 21 -2.96 2.57 3.25
N VAL A 22 -2.85 1.33 3.70
CA VAL A 22 -3.97 0.39 3.82
C VAL A 22 -4.03 -0.22 5.20
N ASN A 23 -5.22 -0.66 5.62
CA ASN A 23 -5.38 -1.40 6.86
C ASN A 23 -5.24 -2.91 6.60
N ARG A 24 -4.27 -3.58 7.23
CA ARG A 24 -4.01 -5.02 7.07
C ARG A 24 -5.20 -5.91 7.42
N MET A 25 -6.06 -5.44 8.32
CA MET A 25 -7.25 -6.18 8.74
C MET A 25 -8.32 -6.25 7.66
N ASP A 26 -8.36 -5.28 6.73
CA ASP A 26 -9.23 -5.32 5.54
C ASP A 26 -8.95 -6.53 4.64
N TYR A 27 -7.75 -7.09 4.75
CA TYR A 27 -7.26 -8.22 3.95
C TYR A 27 -7.14 -9.51 4.78
N GLY A 28 -7.51 -9.48 6.06
CA GLY A 28 -7.39 -10.62 6.98
C GLY A 28 -5.95 -11.00 7.30
N ILE A 29 -5.01 -10.04 7.29
CA ILE A 29 -3.59 -10.31 7.53
C ILE A 29 -3.27 -10.14 9.02
N GLY A 30 -2.91 -11.25 9.66
CA GLY A 30 -2.58 -11.33 11.09
C GLY A 30 -3.82 -11.29 12.00
N SER A 31 -3.60 -11.09 13.30
CA SER A 31 -4.67 -11.00 14.31
C SER A 31 -4.54 -9.77 15.21
N MET A 32 -5.60 -9.50 15.97
CA MET A 32 -5.65 -8.49 17.03
C MET A 32 -5.44 -9.10 18.43
N GLU A 33 -4.92 -10.32 18.48
CA GLU A 33 -4.71 -11.07 19.71
C GLU A 33 -3.21 -11.12 20.07
N GLY A 34 -2.92 -11.37 21.35
CA GLY A 34 -1.56 -11.60 21.83
C GLY A 34 -0.57 -10.48 21.46
N MET A 35 0.61 -10.86 20.98
CA MET A 35 1.65 -9.91 20.55
C MET A 35 1.33 -9.25 19.20
N SER A 36 0.54 -9.89 18.34
CA SER A 36 0.21 -9.37 17.00
C SER A 36 -0.55 -8.04 17.06
N LYS A 37 -1.30 -7.78 18.13
CA LYS A 37 -2.00 -6.50 18.35
C LYS A 37 -1.06 -5.30 18.56
N LYS A 38 0.22 -5.55 18.91
CA LYS A 38 1.21 -4.48 19.09
C LYS A 38 1.74 -3.95 17.76
N VAL A 39 1.58 -4.71 16.68
CA VAL A 39 1.95 -4.29 15.33
C VAL A 39 0.86 -3.39 14.77
N SER A 40 1.24 -2.27 14.18
CA SER A 40 0.31 -1.34 13.53
C SER A 40 -0.59 -2.08 12.53
N ASN A 41 -1.84 -1.63 12.45
CA ASN A 41 -2.76 -2.10 11.42
C ASN A 41 -2.48 -1.42 10.08
N GLU A 42 -1.87 -0.24 10.11
CA GLU A 42 -1.52 0.50 8.92
C GLU A 42 -0.27 -0.09 8.26
N ILE A 43 -0.38 -0.37 6.96
CA ILE A 43 0.75 -0.67 6.10
C ILE A 43 0.86 0.48 5.11
N LYS A 44 1.97 1.21 5.18
CA LYS A 44 2.34 2.23 4.19
C LYS A 44 2.99 1.56 2.99
N ILE A 45 2.56 1.95 1.81
CA ILE A 45 3.04 1.44 0.53
C ILE A 45 3.55 2.63 -0.27
N ASP A 46 4.84 2.59 -0.61
CA ASP A 46 5.50 3.55 -1.50
C ASP A 46 5.83 2.86 -2.83
N LEU A 47 5.32 3.40 -3.93
CA LEU A 47 5.46 2.87 -5.27
C LEU A 47 6.27 3.82 -6.14
N SER A 48 7.16 3.25 -6.95
CA SER A 48 7.91 3.95 -7.99
C SER A 48 7.94 3.07 -9.23
N VAL A 49 7.31 3.52 -10.31
CA VAL A 49 7.18 2.77 -11.56
C VAL A 49 7.77 3.59 -12.69
N PRO A 50 9.04 3.34 -13.07
CA PRO A 50 9.67 3.96 -14.22
C PRO A 50 8.97 3.53 -15.51
N VAL A 51 8.80 4.45 -16.45
CA VAL A 51 8.26 4.16 -17.78
C VAL A 51 9.32 4.35 -18.85
N SER A 52 9.39 3.40 -19.78
CA SER A 52 10.17 3.49 -21.01
C SER A 52 9.24 3.43 -22.22
N LYS A 53 9.59 4.15 -23.29
CA LYS A 53 8.95 3.95 -24.58
C LYS A 53 9.47 2.64 -25.17
N LYS A 54 8.54 1.77 -25.61
CA LYS A 54 8.86 0.59 -26.43
C LYS A 54 9.13 0.98 -27.86
#